data_AF-A0A531AJM8-F1
#
_entry.id   AF-A0A531AJM8-F1
#
_cell.length_a   1.000
_cell.length_b   1.000
_cell.length_c   1.000
_cell.angle_alpha   90.00
_cell.angle_beta   90.00
_cell.angle_gamma   90.00
#
_symmetry.space_group_name_H-M   'P 1'
#
loop_
_entity.id
_entity.type
_entity.pdbx_description
1 polymer ?
#
loop_
_entity_poly.entity_id
_entity_poly.type
_entity_poly.pdbx_seq_one_letter_code
_entity_poly.pdbx_strand_id
1 'polypeptide(L)'
;IVNRYVGENELTAIETMRAYVDAQEDYAAQDRDEDGVEEYAQKLISTEGMTDGLYWPTDDINGESPAGGNIDQAELQDAAKGEGYFGYKYKILTGQGDHIAGGAYDYVINGNMIAGFGLIAWPAKYGETGAKTFAVNQHGVVYEADLGPTTEQIVKYIDRFNPDDTWQVVGD
;
A
#
# COMPACT_ATOMS: atom_id res chain seq x y z
N ILE A 1 24.78 5.42 11.70
CA ILE A 1 23.47 5.86 12.22
C ILE A 1 22.44 5.90 11.09
N VAL A 2 22.67 6.63 10.00
CA VAL A 2 21.80 6.63 8.79
C VAL A 2 21.45 5.21 8.31
N ASN A 3 22.44 4.32 8.20
CA ASN A 3 22.22 2.94 7.76
C ASN A 3 21.36 2.09 8.71
N ARG A 4 21.23 2.49 9.99
CA ARG A 4 20.36 1.80 10.94
C ARG A 4 18.90 2.23 10.78
N TYR A 5 18.66 3.53 10.58
CA TYR A 5 17.32 4.07 10.33
C TYR A 5 16.75 3.61 8.99
N VAL A 6 17.59 3.50 7.95
CA VAL A 6 17.20 2.90 6.67
C VAL A 6 16.66 1.49 6.86
N GLY A 7 17.39 0.64 7.59
CA GLY A 7 16.95 -0.73 7.84
C GLY A 7 15.69 -0.82 8.70
N GLU A 8 15.58 0.01 9.75
CA GLU A 8 14.37 0.06 10.60
C GLU A 8 13.14 0.52 9.79
N ASN A 9 13.27 1.55 8.96
CA ASN A 9 12.18 2.03 8.11
C ASN A 9 11.78 1.00 7.04
N GLU A 10 12.75 0.31 6.43
CA GLU A 10 12.49 -0.75 5.44
C GLU A 10 11.72 -1.92 6.05
N LEU A 11 12.08 -2.34 7.27
CA LEU A 11 11.33 -3.36 8.01
C LEU A 11 9.89 -2.89 8.32
N THR A 12 9.73 -1.67 8.82
CA THR A 12 8.39 -1.10 9.08
C THR A 12 7.56 -0.98 7.80
N ALA A 13 8.19 -0.68 6.67
CA ALA A 13 7.50 -0.64 5.38
C ALA A 13 7.00 -2.04 4.98
N ILE A 14 7.82 -3.08 5.12
CA ILE A 14 7.41 -4.47 4.87
C ILE A 14 6.24 -4.87 5.78
N GLU A 15 6.30 -4.54 7.07
CA GLU A 15 5.21 -4.81 8.02
C GLU A 15 3.92 -4.06 7.62
N THR A 16 4.03 -2.79 7.22
CA THR A 16 2.90 -1.98 6.73
C THR A 16 2.30 -2.59 5.47
N MET A 17 3.11 -3.13 4.56
CA MET A 17 2.62 -3.80 3.35
C MET A 17 1.86 -5.09 3.66
N ARG A 18 2.29 -5.86 4.66
CA ARG A 18 1.57 -7.05 5.12
C ARG A 18 0.24 -6.65 5.77
N ALA A 19 0.26 -5.66 6.68
CA ALA A 19 -0.94 -5.13 7.31
C ALA A 19 -1.94 -4.53 6.29
N TYR A 20 -1.45 -3.97 5.18
CA TYR A 20 -2.30 -3.52 4.08
C TYR A 20 -3.08 -4.66 3.42
N VAL A 21 -2.47 -5.84 3.26
CA VAL A 21 -3.16 -7.01 2.69
C VAL A 21 -4.29 -7.44 3.63
N ASP A 22 -4.01 -7.58 4.92
CA ASP A 22 -5.01 -7.93 5.93
C ASP A 22 -6.16 -6.89 5.97
N ALA A 23 -5.82 -5.60 5.95
CA ALA A 23 -6.80 -4.52 5.95
C ALA A 23 -7.68 -4.51 4.68
N GLN A 24 -7.15 -4.91 3.51
CA GLN A 24 -7.95 -5.04 2.29
C GLN A 24 -8.95 -6.19 2.39
N GLU A 25 -8.55 -7.33 2.95
CA GLU A 25 -9.43 -8.46 3.19
C GLU A 25 -10.55 -8.09 4.17
N ASP A 26 -10.22 -7.36 5.25
CA ASP A 26 -11.19 -6.87 6.23
C ASP A 26 -12.13 -5.80 5.66
N TYR A 27 -11.64 -4.92 4.77
CA TYR A 27 -12.47 -3.93 4.09
C TYR A 27 -13.51 -4.62 3.21
N ALA A 28 -13.06 -5.58 2.39
CA ALA A 28 -13.88 -6.30 1.43
C ALA A 28 -14.86 -7.33 2.06
N ALA A 29 -14.77 -7.58 3.36
CA ALA A 29 -15.71 -8.46 4.07
C ALA A 29 -17.12 -7.85 4.24
N GLN A 30 -17.31 -6.58 3.85
CA GLN A 30 -18.57 -5.84 3.96
C GLN A 30 -18.76 -4.96 2.72
N ASP A 31 -20.00 -4.83 2.28
CA ASP A 31 -20.40 -3.80 1.32
C ASP A 31 -20.38 -2.43 2.02
N ARG A 32 -19.44 -1.56 1.64
CA ARG A 32 -19.13 -0.30 2.33
C ARG A 32 -19.88 0.90 1.79
N ASP A 33 -20.34 0.85 0.54
CA ASP A 33 -21.05 1.95 -0.11
C ASP A 33 -22.53 1.60 -0.42
N GLU A 34 -22.97 0.42 0.00
CA GLU A 34 -24.34 -0.10 -0.13
C GLU A 34 -24.78 -0.26 -1.60
N ASP A 35 -23.82 -0.48 -2.52
CA ASP A 35 -24.11 -0.69 -3.94
C ASP A 35 -24.43 -2.16 -4.30
N GLY A 36 -24.30 -3.07 -3.33
CA GLY A 36 -24.53 -4.50 -3.47
C GLY A 36 -23.29 -5.30 -3.89
N VAL A 37 -22.09 -4.71 -3.87
CA VAL A 37 -20.82 -5.33 -4.25
C VAL A 37 -19.80 -5.24 -3.12
N GLU A 38 -19.30 -6.39 -2.68
CA GLU A 38 -18.10 -6.44 -1.83
C GLU A 38 -16.87 -6.12 -2.67
N GLU A 39 -16.09 -5.12 -2.26
CA GLU A 39 -14.93 -4.62 -3.00
C GLU A 39 -13.75 -4.25 -2.10
N TYR A 40 -12.57 -4.14 -2.69
CA TYR A 40 -11.36 -3.65 -2.03
C TYR A 40 -11.33 -2.12 -1.98
N ALA A 41 -10.68 -1.57 -0.96
CA ALA A 41 -10.51 -0.13 -0.82
C ALA A 41 -9.57 0.42 -1.90
N GLN A 42 -9.98 1.54 -2.51
CA GLN A 42 -9.17 2.29 -3.47
C GLN A 42 -8.41 3.46 -2.83
N LYS A 43 -8.54 3.65 -1.51
CA LYS A 43 -7.87 4.68 -0.72
C LYS A 43 -7.21 4.07 0.52
N LEU A 44 -6.04 4.59 0.88
CA LEU A 44 -5.38 4.23 2.16
C LEU A 44 -6.06 4.94 3.33
N ILE A 45 -6.32 6.24 3.17
CA ILE A 45 -6.99 7.09 4.17
C ILE A 45 -8.34 7.50 3.59
N SER A 46 -9.39 7.30 4.37
CA SER A 46 -10.74 7.68 3.96
C SER A 46 -10.89 9.19 3.83
N THR A 47 -11.85 9.58 3.00
CA THR A 47 -12.34 10.96 2.94
C THR A 47 -12.91 11.34 4.31
N GLU A 48 -12.77 12.61 4.71
CA GLU A 48 -13.24 13.08 6.02
C GLU A 48 -14.72 12.74 6.24
N GLY A 49 -15.00 11.98 7.31
CA GLY A 49 -16.34 11.53 7.69
C GLY A 49 -16.89 10.34 6.89
N MET A 50 -16.09 9.74 6.00
CA MET A 50 -16.46 8.58 5.20
C MET A 50 -15.67 7.33 5.61
N THR A 51 -16.12 6.16 5.15
CA THR A 51 -15.46 4.86 5.31
C THR A 51 -15.02 4.28 3.97
N ASP A 52 -14.49 5.14 3.07
CA ASP A 52 -14.18 4.81 1.67
C ASP A 52 -12.68 4.51 1.43
N GLY A 53 -11.95 4.20 2.50
CA GLY A 53 -10.54 3.82 2.50
C GLY A 53 -10.17 2.92 3.69
N LEU A 54 -8.92 2.45 3.76
CA LEU A 54 -8.52 1.46 4.78
C LEU A 54 -8.44 2.00 6.21
N TYR A 55 -8.24 3.30 6.37
CA TYR A 55 -8.19 3.97 7.67
C TYR A 55 -9.22 5.09 7.78
N TRP A 56 -9.85 5.16 8.94
CA TRP A 56 -10.61 6.30 9.43
C TRP A 56 -10.51 6.34 10.97
N PRO A 57 -10.59 7.52 11.61
CA PRO A 57 -10.62 7.59 13.07
C PRO A 57 -11.81 6.81 13.63
N THR A 58 -11.56 5.97 14.64
CA THR A 58 -12.63 5.22 15.30
C THR A 58 -13.65 6.15 15.92
N ASP A 59 -14.93 5.92 15.63
CA ASP A 59 -16.05 6.61 16.23
C ASP A 59 -17.24 5.66 16.46
N ASP A 60 -18.26 6.15 17.18
CA ASP A 60 -19.44 5.35 17.57
C ASP A 60 -20.36 4.99 16.38
N ILE A 61 -20.16 5.61 15.22
CA ILE A 61 -21.01 5.47 14.02
C ILE A 61 -20.40 4.47 13.04
N ASN A 62 -19.13 4.71 12.69
CA ASN A 62 -18.36 4.00 11.66
C ASN A 62 -17.54 2.84 12.25
N GLY A 63 -17.38 2.79 13.58
CA GLY A 63 -16.60 1.76 14.25
C GLY A 63 -15.10 1.84 13.94
N GLU A 64 -14.40 0.73 14.16
CA GLU A 64 -12.97 0.62 13.87
C GLU A 64 -12.71 0.39 12.38
N SER A 65 -11.69 1.08 11.84
CA SER A 65 -11.27 0.91 10.45
C SER A 65 -10.47 -0.38 10.24
N PRO A 66 -10.44 -0.97 9.02
CA PRO A 66 -9.65 -2.16 8.72
C PRO A 66 -8.16 -2.06 9.05
N ALA A 67 -7.54 -0.89 8.90
CA ALA A 67 -6.15 -0.67 9.30
C ALA A 67 -5.94 -0.62 10.84
N GLY A 68 -7.01 -0.75 11.63
CA GLY A 68 -7.03 -0.69 13.09
C GLY A 68 -6.95 0.73 13.67
N GLY A 69 -7.35 0.86 14.94
CA GLY A 69 -7.34 2.15 15.66
C GLY A 69 -5.96 2.61 16.16
N ASN A 70 -4.91 1.80 16.02
CA ASN A 70 -3.57 2.07 16.59
C ASN A 70 -2.58 2.71 15.60
N ILE A 71 -3.07 3.39 14.57
CA ILE A 71 -2.22 4.13 13.63
C ILE A 71 -1.50 5.29 14.35
N ASP A 72 -0.21 5.47 14.06
CA ASP A 72 0.56 6.58 14.63
C ASP A 72 0.16 7.91 13.96
N GLN A 73 -0.49 8.77 14.74
CA GLN A 73 -0.99 10.07 14.27
C GLN A 73 0.13 11.06 13.92
N ALA A 74 1.32 10.94 14.52
CA ALA A 74 2.46 11.77 14.15
C ALA A 74 2.99 11.36 12.78
N GLU A 75 3.10 10.05 12.54
CA GLU A 75 3.55 9.51 11.24
C GLU A 75 2.54 9.79 10.12
N LEU A 76 1.23 9.81 10.41
CA LEU A 76 0.23 10.28 9.44
C LEU A 76 0.41 11.76 9.08
N GLN A 77 0.75 12.62 10.05
CA GLN A 77 1.03 14.03 9.79
C GLN A 77 2.29 14.20 8.94
N ASP A 78 3.30 13.38 9.16
CA ASP A 78 4.54 13.41 8.38
C ASP A 78 4.32 12.88 6.96
N ALA A 79 3.52 11.82 6.81
CA ALA A 79 3.04 11.35 5.52
C ALA A 79 2.29 12.46 4.74
N ALA A 80 1.41 13.21 5.40
CA ALA A 80 0.68 14.33 4.80
C ALA A 80 1.59 15.49 4.36
N LYS A 81 2.76 15.67 5.01
CA LYS A 81 3.80 16.64 4.59
C LYS A 81 4.70 16.09 3.47
N GLY A 82 4.50 14.85 3.05
CA GLY A 82 5.33 14.18 2.04
C GLY A 82 6.63 13.58 2.60
N GLU A 83 6.76 13.48 3.93
CA GLU A 83 7.90 12.85 4.62
C GLU A 83 7.75 11.32 4.72
N GLY A 84 6.56 10.81 4.38
CA GLY A 84 6.23 9.39 4.39
C GLY A 84 5.74 8.92 5.75
N TYR A 85 4.99 7.82 5.75
CA TYR A 85 4.61 7.10 6.97
C TYR A 85 5.77 6.18 7.34
N PHE A 86 6.44 6.45 8.46
CA PHE A 86 7.74 5.85 8.82
C PHE A 86 8.79 6.02 7.71
N GLY A 87 8.82 7.20 7.07
CA GLY A 87 9.79 7.51 6.02
C GLY A 87 9.53 6.85 4.66
N TYR A 88 8.39 6.18 4.48
CA TYR A 88 7.97 5.54 3.25
C TYR A 88 6.68 6.13 2.68
N LYS A 89 6.59 6.19 1.36
CA LYS A 89 5.40 6.61 0.61
C LYS A 89 4.76 5.38 -0.01
N TYR A 90 3.44 5.39 -0.12
CA TYR A 90 2.64 4.25 -0.57
C TYR A 90 1.67 4.67 -1.66
N LYS A 91 1.45 3.80 -2.64
CA LYS A 91 0.45 4.00 -3.70
C LYS A 91 -0.23 2.67 -4.01
N ILE A 92 -1.56 2.70 -4.04
CA ILE A 92 -2.37 1.56 -4.48
C ILE A 92 -2.19 1.38 -5.99
N LEU A 93 -2.00 0.13 -6.41
CA LEU A 93 -1.92 -0.30 -7.79
C LEU A 93 -3.27 -0.85 -8.21
N THR A 94 -3.72 -0.49 -9.41
CA THR A 94 -5.08 -0.77 -9.89
C THR A 94 -5.13 -1.85 -10.97
N GLY A 95 -4.05 -2.62 -11.12
CA GLY A 95 -4.02 -3.79 -11.99
C GLY A 95 -2.79 -4.66 -11.80
N GLN A 96 -2.79 -5.79 -12.49
CA GLN A 96 -1.64 -6.67 -12.64
C GLN A 96 -1.05 -6.53 -14.05
N GLY A 97 0.26 -6.71 -14.18
CA GLY A 97 0.93 -6.83 -15.47
C GLY A 97 1.10 -8.28 -15.93
N ASP A 98 1.81 -8.47 -17.05
CA ASP A 98 1.96 -9.75 -17.75
C ASP A 98 3.14 -10.61 -17.31
N HIS A 99 3.99 -10.11 -16.40
CA HIS A 99 5.11 -10.88 -15.84
C HIS A 99 4.69 -11.82 -14.69
N ILE A 100 3.43 -11.74 -14.24
CA ILE A 100 2.89 -12.54 -13.13
C ILE A 100 1.85 -13.53 -13.65
N ALA A 101 1.72 -14.68 -12.97
CA ALA A 101 0.69 -15.67 -13.28
C ALA A 101 -0.71 -15.04 -13.29
N GLY A 102 -1.52 -15.41 -14.29
CA GLY A 102 -2.83 -14.78 -14.55
C GLY A 102 -2.78 -13.70 -15.63
N GLY A 103 -1.60 -13.18 -15.98
CA GLY A 103 -1.42 -12.18 -17.03
C GLY A 103 -1.92 -10.79 -16.63
N ALA A 104 -1.92 -9.87 -17.60
CA ALA A 104 -2.31 -8.48 -17.38
C ALA A 104 -3.83 -8.31 -17.34
N TYR A 105 -4.34 -7.66 -16.29
CA TYR A 105 -5.74 -7.26 -16.17
C TYR A 105 -5.88 -6.09 -15.17
N ASP A 106 -7.01 -5.40 -15.24
CA ASP A 106 -7.35 -4.32 -14.32
C ASP A 106 -8.07 -4.88 -13.09
N TYR A 107 -7.73 -4.33 -11.92
CA TYR A 107 -8.39 -4.68 -10.66
C TYR A 107 -9.75 -4.01 -10.50
N VAL A 108 -9.92 -2.85 -11.14
CA VAL A 108 -11.15 -2.06 -11.08
C VAL A 108 -12.06 -2.41 -12.26
N ILE A 109 -13.28 -2.84 -11.96
CA ILE A 109 -14.32 -3.19 -12.94
C ILE A 109 -15.59 -2.42 -12.59
N ASN A 110 -16.10 -1.65 -13.55
CA ASN A 110 -17.30 -0.80 -13.37
C ASN A 110 -17.21 0.22 -12.23
N GLY A 111 -15.99 0.61 -11.83
CA GLY A 111 -15.77 1.53 -10.71
C GLY A 111 -15.37 0.82 -9.41
N ASN A 112 -15.60 -0.49 -9.31
CA ASN A 112 -15.39 -1.24 -8.07
C ASN A 112 -14.10 -2.06 -8.15
N MET A 113 -13.27 -2.04 -7.11
CA MET A 113 -12.02 -2.79 -7.08
C MET A 113 -12.28 -4.23 -6.63
N ILE A 114 -12.59 -5.11 -7.58
CA ILE A 114 -13.09 -6.47 -7.27
C ILE A 114 -12.20 -7.60 -7.79
N ALA A 115 -11.30 -7.34 -8.75
CA ALA A 115 -10.49 -8.40 -9.36
C ALA A 115 -9.14 -8.61 -8.67
N GLY A 116 -8.79 -7.77 -7.69
CA GLY A 116 -7.55 -7.84 -6.91
C GLY A 116 -7.17 -6.48 -6.36
N PHE A 117 -5.97 -6.40 -5.79
CA PHE A 117 -5.38 -5.14 -5.34
C PHE A 117 -3.86 -5.26 -5.34
N GLY A 118 -3.17 -4.12 -5.27
CA GLY A 118 -1.74 -4.10 -5.05
C GLY A 118 -1.28 -2.81 -4.40
N LEU A 119 -0.07 -2.83 -3.87
CA LEU A 119 0.55 -1.68 -3.25
C LEU A 119 2.02 -1.61 -3.67
N ILE A 120 2.48 -0.40 -3.95
CA ILE A 120 3.91 -0.09 -4.07
C ILE A 120 4.31 0.86 -2.94
N ALA A 121 5.46 0.60 -2.33
CA ALA A 121 6.07 1.44 -1.31
C ALA A 121 7.48 1.85 -1.71
N TRP A 122 7.86 3.10 -1.47
CA TRP A 122 9.21 3.62 -1.77
C TRP A 122 9.66 4.65 -0.74
N PRO A 123 10.98 4.85 -0.55
CA PRO A 123 11.47 5.80 0.43
C PRO A 123 11.06 7.22 0.07
N ALA A 124 10.60 7.97 1.08
CA ALA A 124 10.32 9.39 0.93
C ALA A 124 11.58 10.18 0.51
N LYS A 125 12.77 9.75 0.94
CA LYS A 125 14.07 10.25 0.52
C LYS A 125 15.05 9.09 0.30
N TYR A 126 15.35 8.80 -0.96
CA TYR A 126 16.29 7.73 -1.32
C TYR A 126 17.66 7.95 -0.66
N GLY A 127 18.19 6.89 -0.03
CA GLY A 127 19.48 6.90 0.68
C GLY A 127 19.44 7.53 2.08
N GLU A 128 18.33 8.15 2.46
CA GLU A 128 18.13 8.74 3.80
C GLU A 128 17.08 7.98 4.60
N THR A 129 15.86 7.81 4.06
CA THR A 129 14.77 7.10 4.72
C THR A 129 14.67 5.64 4.28
N GLY A 130 15.28 5.29 3.17
CA GLY A 130 15.34 3.92 2.64
C GLY A 130 16.04 3.88 1.28
N ALA A 131 16.33 2.69 0.78
CA ALA A 131 16.86 2.47 -0.57
C ALA A 131 15.93 1.58 -1.40
N LYS A 132 15.29 0.58 -0.77
CA LYS A 132 14.43 -0.38 -1.44
C LYS A 132 13.05 0.18 -1.76
N THR A 133 12.55 -0.19 -2.93
CA THR A 133 11.15 -0.12 -3.33
C THR A 133 10.53 -1.48 -3.12
N PHE A 134 9.31 -1.52 -2.61
CA PHE A 134 8.59 -2.75 -2.32
C PHE A 134 7.28 -2.81 -3.08
N ALA A 135 6.84 -4.01 -3.44
CA ALA A 135 5.56 -4.26 -4.10
C ALA A 135 4.87 -5.50 -3.52
N VAL A 136 3.56 -5.45 -3.33
CA VAL A 136 2.73 -6.60 -2.90
C VAL A 136 1.42 -6.58 -3.67
N ASN A 137 0.80 -7.75 -3.82
CA ASN A 137 -0.57 -7.91 -4.30
C ASN A 137 -1.38 -8.77 -3.33
N GLN A 138 -2.60 -9.15 -3.72
CA GLN A 138 -3.51 -9.96 -2.91
C GLN A 138 -2.96 -11.35 -2.48
N HIS A 139 -1.81 -11.79 -3.01
CA HIS A 139 -1.18 -13.03 -2.58
C HIS A 139 -0.25 -12.85 -1.37
N GLY A 140 -0.06 -11.63 -0.86
CA GLY A 140 0.70 -11.36 0.36
C GLY A 140 2.23 -11.46 0.23
N VAL A 141 2.75 -11.84 -0.94
CA VAL A 141 4.19 -11.93 -1.18
C VAL A 141 4.76 -10.53 -1.46
N VAL A 142 5.63 -10.06 -0.55
CA VAL A 142 6.32 -8.78 -0.71
C VAL A 142 7.59 -8.97 -1.55
N TYR A 143 7.68 -8.20 -2.63
CA TYR A 143 8.85 -8.11 -3.50
C TYR A 143 9.62 -6.82 -3.20
N GLU A 144 10.93 -6.85 -3.39
CA GLU A 144 11.82 -5.69 -3.29
C GLU A 144 12.69 -5.51 -4.55
N ALA A 145 12.97 -4.25 -4.87
CA ALA A 145 13.96 -3.85 -5.86
C ALA A 145 14.61 -2.51 -5.46
N ASP A 146 15.85 -2.29 -5.87
CA ASP A 146 16.48 -0.97 -5.76
C ASP A 146 16.37 -0.26 -7.12
N LEU A 147 15.45 0.71 -7.23
CA LEU A 147 15.22 1.50 -8.44
C LEU A 147 16.11 2.76 -8.50
N GLY A 148 17.03 2.92 -7.53
CA GLY A 148 18.01 3.98 -7.48
C GLY A 148 17.47 5.37 -7.11
N PRO A 149 18.31 6.42 -7.24
CA PRO A 149 17.97 7.78 -6.80
C PRO A 149 16.76 8.42 -7.51
N THR A 150 16.35 7.88 -8.65
CA THR A 150 15.19 8.35 -9.43
C THR A 150 13.89 7.62 -9.09
N THR A 151 13.88 6.79 -8.05
CA THR A 151 12.70 5.99 -7.63
C THR A 151 11.41 6.81 -7.59
N GLU A 152 11.41 7.97 -6.94
CA GLU A 152 10.20 8.82 -6.83
C GLU A 152 9.64 9.28 -8.19
N GLN A 153 10.48 9.36 -9.23
CA GLN A 153 10.04 9.71 -10.58
C GLN A 153 9.50 8.48 -11.32
N ILE A 154 10.09 7.30 -11.08
CA ILE A 154 9.71 6.03 -11.71
C ILE A 154 8.35 5.55 -11.20
N VAL A 155 8.15 5.53 -9.88
CA VAL A 155 6.93 4.98 -9.24
C VAL A 155 5.65 5.73 -9.63
N LYS A 156 5.76 6.97 -10.10
CA LYS A 156 4.61 7.73 -10.66
C LYS A 156 3.98 7.04 -11.87
N TYR A 157 4.75 6.24 -12.60
CA TYR A 157 4.31 5.51 -13.79
C TYR A 157 4.07 4.01 -13.53
N ILE A 158 4.28 3.54 -12.30
CA ILE A 158 3.99 2.15 -11.92
C ILE A 158 2.57 2.09 -11.39
N ASP A 159 1.61 1.74 -12.23
CA ASP A 159 0.19 1.62 -11.83
C ASP A 159 -0.28 0.15 -11.77
N ARG A 160 0.62 -0.79 -12.08
CA ARG A 160 0.36 -2.23 -12.06
C ARG A 160 1.38 -2.96 -11.23
N PHE A 161 0.91 -3.96 -10.49
CA PHE A 161 1.78 -4.95 -9.88
C PHE A 161 2.37 -5.82 -11.00
N ASN A 162 3.65 -5.60 -11.30
CA ASN A 162 4.36 -6.34 -12.34
C ASN A 162 5.84 -6.60 -12.00
N PRO A 163 6.18 -7.17 -10.83
CA PRO A 163 7.56 -7.59 -10.57
C PRO A 163 8.11 -8.49 -11.69
N ASP A 164 9.30 -8.17 -12.17
CA ASP A 164 10.05 -8.94 -13.17
C ASP A 164 11.25 -9.66 -12.53
N ASP A 165 12.18 -10.13 -13.35
CA ASP A 165 13.39 -10.84 -12.91
C ASP A 165 14.38 -9.97 -12.11
N THR A 166 14.21 -8.64 -12.11
CA THR A 166 15.00 -7.71 -11.30
C THR A 166 14.50 -7.56 -9.87
N TRP A 167 13.27 -8.03 -9.58
CA TRP A 167 12.69 -8.01 -8.25
C TRP A 167 13.02 -9.29 -7.49
N GLN A 168 13.19 -9.17 -6.17
CA GLN A 168 13.47 -10.29 -5.28
C GLN A 168 12.34 -10.43 -4.25
N VAL A 169 12.03 -11.65 -3.82
CA VAL A 169 11.12 -11.85 -2.69
C VAL A 169 11.84 -11.45 -1.41
N VAL A 170 11.19 -10.64 -0.58
CA VAL A 170 11.69 -10.28 0.76
C VAL A 170 11.78 -11.57 1.60
N GLY A 171 12.94 -11.82 2.19
CA GLY A 171 13.14 -12.98 3.07
C GLY A 171 12.37 -12.84 4.38
N ASP A 172 12.00 -13.99 4.97
CA ASP A 172 11.42 -14.07 6.31
C ASP A 172 12.42 -13.71 7.43
#